data_AF-A0A963EV65-F1
#
_entry.id   AF-A0A963EV65-F1
#
_cell.length_a   1.000
_cell.length_b   1.000
_cell.length_c   1.000
_cell.angle_alpha   90.00
_cell.angle_beta   90.00
_cell.angle_gamma   90.00
#
_symmetry.space_group_name_H-M   'P 1'
#
loop_
_entity.id
_entity.type
_entity.pdbx_description
1 polymer ?
#
loop_
_entity_poly.entity_id
_entity_poly.type
_entity_poly.pdbx_seq_one_letter_code
_entity_poly.pdbx_strand_id
1 'polypeptide(L)'
;MVWIEALAFGESRQLRLLPLTRGYRASRRPYPIRWKKAIFHGITIVRTISYSQTKTAFMKTECKPKQFEFHALGRREVVGCFDGGRITSDAGDLLLREVDSRIGLMQRLTDCFVNYRNPGSVEHRVQTLLAQRIYGVALGYEDLNDHDVLRSDSLLATLVGKIDVTGQKSIRDRDKGHPLASSSTLNRLELNEPDNAATSRYKRIAADPRALDESLVDLFIELYKKPPRERRLRSA
;
A
#
# COMPACT_ATOMS: atom_id res chain seq x y z
N MET A 1 32.42 -39.18 20.25
CA MET A 1 32.66 -38.30 19.09
C MET A 1 32.59 -36.88 19.61
N VAL A 2 33.65 -36.31 20.22
CA VAL A 2 34.93 -35.83 19.65
C VAL A 2 34.63 -34.92 18.44
N TRP A 3 34.85 -33.60 18.46
CA TRP A 3 36.05 -32.85 18.87
C TRP A 3 35.77 -31.45 19.48
N ILE A 4 36.76 -31.01 20.26
CA ILE A 4 36.95 -29.74 20.97
C ILE A 4 38.10 -28.96 20.26
N GLU A 5 38.19 -27.64 20.54
CA GLU A 5 39.37 -26.74 20.42
C GLU A 5 39.77 -26.21 19.02
N ALA A 6 40.43 -25.05 18.85
CA ALA A 6 41.02 -24.04 19.73
C ALA A 6 41.23 -22.71 18.96
N LEU A 7 41.43 -21.63 19.72
CA LEU A 7 42.03 -20.35 19.35
C LEU A 7 43.49 -20.49 18.89
N ALA A 8 43.98 -19.61 17.99
CA ALA A 8 45.14 -18.72 18.23
C ALA A 8 45.54 -17.91 16.99
N PHE A 9 45.93 -16.65 17.25
CA PHE A 9 46.97 -15.83 16.58
C PHE A 9 46.86 -15.58 15.05
N GLY A 10 46.98 -14.38 14.50
CA GLY A 10 47.54 -13.12 14.99
C GLY A 10 48.34 -12.53 13.83
N GLU A 11 48.03 -11.31 13.40
CA GLU A 11 49.04 -10.35 12.92
C GLU A 11 48.47 -8.94 12.77
N SER A 12 49.05 -8.04 13.53
CA SER A 12 48.90 -6.60 13.49
C SER A 12 49.58 -6.04 12.24
N ARG A 13 48.90 -5.26 11.40
CA ARG A 13 49.55 -4.24 10.56
C ARG A 13 48.75 -2.94 10.49
N GLN A 14 49.24 -1.99 11.28
CA GLN A 14 49.34 -0.54 11.10
C GLN A 14 48.24 0.23 10.35
N LEU A 15 47.63 1.14 11.12
CA LEU A 15 46.99 2.37 10.70
C LEU A 15 47.93 3.24 9.85
N ARG A 16 47.46 3.68 8.67
CA ARG A 16 47.95 4.88 7.98
C ARG A 16 46.77 5.81 7.72
N LEU A 17 46.86 7.03 8.26
CA LEU A 17 46.02 8.17 7.91
C LEU A 17 46.65 8.91 6.72
N LEU A 18 45.90 9.10 5.64
CA LEU A 18 46.15 10.09 4.58
C LEU A 18 44.79 10.53 3.96
N PRO A 19 44.72 11.70 3.30
CA PRO A 19 43.70 12.72 3.55
C PRO A 19 42.44 12.67 2.65
N LEU A 20 41.40 13.37 3.11
CA LEU A 20 40.17 13.73 2.41
C LEU A 20 40.41 14.25 0.99
N THR A 21 39.81 13.60 -0.02
CA THR A 21 39.22 14.27 -1.19
C THR A 21 38.08 13.44 -1.79
N ARG A 22 36.94 14.11 -2.02
CA ARG A 22 35.82 13.85 -2.95
C ARG A 22 35.66 12.45 -3.56
N GLY A 23 34.44 11.91 -3.40
CA GLY A 23 33.84 10.98 -4.37
C GLY A 23 32.94 9.91 -3.74
N TYR A 24 31.71 10.27 -3.36
CA TYR A 24 30.71 9.29 -2.95
C TYR A 24 30.28 8.46 -4.18
N ARG A 25 30.80 7.24 -4.30
CA ARG A 25 30.34 6.22 -5.25
C ARG A 25 29.92 4.99 -4.44
N ALA A 26 28.64 4.93 -4.07
CA ALA A 26 28.07 3.79 -3.38
C ALA A 26 28.07 2.58 -4.33
N SER A 27 28.84 1.55 -3.95
CA SER A 27 28.94 0.28 -4.66
C SER A 27 27.71 -0.58 -4.36
N ARG A 28 27.10 -1.10 -5.42
CA ARG A 28 26.03 -2.10 -5.37
C ARG A 28 26.64 -3.45 -4.98
N ARG A 29 26.12 -4.10 -3.93
CA ARG A 29 26.12 -5.56 -3.81
C ARG A 29 24.71 -6.02 -3.38
N PRO A 30 24.04 -6.91 -4.13
CA PRO A 30 22.73 -7.42 -3.77
C PRO A 30 22.85 -8.65 -2.86
N TYR A 31 22.01 -8.74 -1.85
CA TYR A 31 21.72 -9.98 -1.13
C TYR A 31 20.57 -10.72 -1.86
N PRO A 32 20.67 -12.03 -2.13
CA PRO A 32 19.59 -12.76 -2.77
C PRO A 32 18.62 -13.30 -1.71
N ILE A 33 17.48 -12.64 -1.51
CA ILE A 33 16.31 -13.25 -0.87
C ILE A 33 15.40 -13.74 -2.00
N ARG A 34 15.45 -15.04 -2.24
CA ARG A 34 14.75 -15.74 -3.33
C ARG A 34 13.31 -16.06 -2.90
N TRP A 35 12.40 -15.09 -3.01
CA TRP A 35 10.97 -15.38 -3.05
C TRP A 35 10.61 -15.77 -4.48
N LYS A 36 10.10 -16.99 -4.69
CA LYS A 36 9.46 -17.34 -5.96
C LYS A 36 8.17 -16.53 -6.07
N LYS A 37 8.22 -15.35 -6.68
CA LYS A 37 7.02 -14.66 -7.19
C LYS A 37 6.38 -15.59 -8.22
N ALA A 38 5.16 -16.06 -7.93
CA ALA A 38 4.30 -16.59 -8.98
C ALA A 38 3.90 -15.40 -9.85
N ILE A 39 4.51 -15.30 -11.03
CA ILE A 39 4.19 -14.24 -11.98
C ILE A 39 2.87 -14.61 -12.65
N PHE A 40 1.76 -14.09 -12.13
CA PHE A 40 0.50 -14.07 -12.86
C PHE A 40 0.56 -12.90 -13.87
N HIS A 41 0.74 -13.24 -15.14
CA HIS A 41 0.67 -12.27 -16.22
C HIS A 41 -0.80 -11.97 -16.55
N GLY A 42 -1.14 -10.68 -16.53
CA GLY A 42 -2.28 -10.13 -17.27
C GLY A 42 -3.63 -10.33 -16.60
N ILE A 43 -3.97 -9.45 -15.66
CA ILE A 43 -5.37 -9.25 -15.27
C ILE A 43 -5.78 -7.85 -15.74
N THR A 44 -6.86 -7.79 -16.53
CA THR A 44 -7.46 -6.55 -17.02
C THR A 44 -8.68 -6.20 -16.18
N ILE A 45 -8.83 -4.96 -15.70
CA ILE A 45 -10.00 -4.54 -14.92
C ILE A 45 -10.56 -3.17 -15.37
N VAL A 46 -11.90 -3.11 -15.34
CA VAL A 46 -12.85 -2.02 -15.59
C VAL A 46 -13.33 -1.90 -17.04
N ARG A 47 -14.54 -2.44 -17.30
CA ARG A 47 -15.40 -2.00 -18.39
C ARG A 47 -16.54 -1.13 -17.83
N THR A 48 -16.66 0.09 -18.35
CA THR A 48 -17.96 0.76 -18.49
C THR A 48 -18.55 0.24 -19.79
N ILE A 49 -19.75 -0.35 -19.76
CA ILE A 49 -20.38 -0.88 -20.97
C ILE A 49 -20.72 0.30 -21.90
N SER A 50 -20.04 0.38 -23.04
CA SER A 50 -20.52 1.03 -24.27
C SER A 50 -20.00 0.21 -25.44
N TYR A 51 -20.92 -0.31 -26.26
CA TYR A 51 -20.66 -1.28 -27.32
C TYR A 51 -20.29 -0.57 -28.62
N SER A 52 -19.16 -0.95 -29.23
CA SER A 52 -18.90 -0.82 -30.67
C SER A 52 -17.71 -1.72 -31.00
N GLN A 53 -17.97 -2.87 -31.65
CA GLN A 53 -16.92 -3.79 -32.10
C GLN A 53 -16.40 -3.35 -33.46
N THR A 54 -15.10 -3.06 -33.56
CA THR A 54 -14.35 -3.17 -34.81
C THR A 54 -13.29 -4.26 -34.66
N LYS A 55 -13.32 -5.19 -35.61
CA LYS A 55 -12.64 -6.49 -35.56
C LYS A 55 -11.24 -6.36 -36.17
N THR A 56 -10.20 -6.51 -35.37
CA THR A 56 -8.81 -6.68 -35.87
C THR A 56 -8.21 -7.92 -35.22
N ALA A 57 -7.67 -8.82 -36.04
CA ALA A 57 -7.26 -10.16 -35.66
C ALA A 57 -6.01 -10.17 -34.75
N PHE A 58 -6.08 -10.90 -33.63
CA PHE A 58 -4.95 -11.17 -32.74
C PHE A 58 -4.67 -12.66 -32.62
N MET A 59 -3.37 -12.96 -32.42
CA MET A 59 -2.74 -14.27 -32.26
C MET A 59 -3.48 -15.15 -31.23
N LYS A 60 -3.79 -16.40 -31.58
CA LYS A 60 -4.45 -17.36 -30.68
C LYS A 60 -3.45 -17.89 -29.65
N THR A 61 -3.52 -17.40 -28.42
CA THR A 61 -2.99 -18.10 -27.25
C THR A 61 -4.07 -19.04 -26.69
N GLU A 62 -3.68 -20.18 -26.11
CA GLU A 62 -4.60 -21.02 -25.31
C GLU A 62 -4.96 -20.30 -23.99
N CYS A 63 -5.70 -19.20 -24.07
CA CYS A 63 -6.35 -18.61 -22.91
C CYS A 63 -7.60 -19.42 -22.58
N LYS A 64 -7.63 -20.08 -21.43
CA LYS A 64 -8.90 -20.53 -20.85
C LYS A 64 -9.68 -19.27 -20.45
N PRO A 65 -10.82 -18.94 -21.09
CA PRO A 65 -11.52 -17.68 -20.88
C PRO A 65 -12.38 -17.73 -19.61
N LYS A 66 -11.77 -18.07 -18.48
CA LYS A 66 -12.43 -17.98 -17.19
C LYS A 66 -12.26 -16.54 -16.71
N GLN A 67 -13.34 -15.76 -16.81
CA GLN A 67 -13.42 -14.48 -16.11
C GLN A 67 -13.41 -14.76 -14.61
N PHE A 68 -12.70 -13.92 -13.86
CA PHE A 68 -12.72 -13.95 -12.40
C PHE A 68 -13.55 -12.79 -11.88
N GLU A 69 -14.60 -13.08 -11.13
CA GLU A 69 -15.44 -12.08 -10.50
C GLU A 69 -14.92 -11.77 -9.09
N PHE A 70 -14.84 -10.48 -8.77
CA PHE A 70 -14.44 -9.97 -7.46
C PHE A 70 -15.58 -9.15 -6.84
N HIS A 71 -15.47 -8.85 -5.54
CA HIS A 71 -16.46 -8.05 -4.84
C HIS A 71 -16.68 -6.69 -5.52
N ALA A 72 -17.96 -6.39 -5.77
CA ALA A 72 -18.38 -5.16 -6.45
C ALA A 72 -17.87 -3.90 -5.73
N LEU A 73 -17.61 -2.84 -6.49
CA LEU A 73 -17.33 -1.50 -6.00
C LEU A 73 -18.58 -0.63 -6.13
N GLY A 74 -19.35 -0.52 -5.04
CA GLY A 74 -20.66 0.11 -5.06
C GLY A 74 -21.59 -0.64 -6.01
N ARG A 75 -22.05 0.04 -7.07
CA ARG A 75 -22.91 -0.56 -8.11
C ARG A 75 -22.15 -1.13 -9.31
N ARG A 76 -20.82 -1.16 -9.25
CA ARG A 76 -19.97 -1.60 -10.37
C ARG A 76 -19.38 -2.97 -10.07
N GLU A 77 -19.48 -3.86 -11.04
CA GLU A 77 -18.80 -5.16 -11.01
C GLU A 77 -17.29 -4.97 -11.21
N VAL A 78 -16.52 -5.82 -10.55
CA VAL A 78 -15.06 -5.88 -10.69
C VAL A 78 -14.74 -7.25 -11.28
N VAL A 79 -14.36 -7.28 -12.56
CA VAL A 79 -14.13 -8.51 -13.31
C VAL A 79 -12.72 -8.50 -13.88
N GLY A 80 -11.98 -9.59 -13.64
CA GLY A 80 -10.71 -9.88 -14.29
C GLY A 80 -10.92 -10.45 -15.69
N CYS A 81 -10.52 -9.68 -16.70
CA CYS A 81 -10.55 -10.06 -18.11
C CYS A 81 -9.14 -10.36 -18.64
N PHE A 82 -9.06 -11.15 -19.71
CA PHE A 82 -7.81 -11.52 -20.40
C PHE A 82 -7.80 -11.02 -21.86
N ASP A 83 -8.49 -9.91 -22.13
CA ASP A 83 -8.68 -9.31 -23.46
C ASP A 83 -7.69 -8.19 -23.79
N GLY A 84 -6.74 -7.92 -22.89
CA GLY A 84 -5.64 -6.97 -23.13
C GLY A 84 -6.00 -5.49 -22.95
N GLY A 85 -7.09 -5.17 -22.25
CA GLY A 85 -7.48 -3.79 -21.90
C GLY A 85 -6.54 -3.13 -20.88
N ARG A 86 -7.08 -2.62 -19.77
CA ARG A 86 -6.27 -2.03 -18.69
C ARG A 86 -5.57 -3.10 -17.86
N ILE A 87 -4.34 -3.43 -18.21
CA ILE A 87 -3.53 -4.49 -17.61
C ILE A 87 -2.90 -4.05 -16.28
N THR A 88 -2.89 -4.94 -15.29
CA THR A 88 -2.18 -4.77 -14.01
C THR A 88 -1.53 -6.09 -13.56
N SER A 89 -0.40 -5.97 -12.85
CA SER A 89 0.29 -7.08 -12.16
C SER A 89 -0.22 -7.34 -10.74
N ASP A 90 -1.01 -6.41 -10.20
CA ASP A 90 -1.31 -6.32 -8.76
C ASP A 90 -2.75 -6.76 -8.45
N ALA A 91 -3.38 -7.48 -9.38
CA ALA A 91 -4.77 -7.90 -9.23
C ALA A 91 -5.02 -8.90 -8.11
N GLY A 92 -3.96 -9.54 -7.58
CA GLY A 92 -4.06 -10.38 -6.37
C GLY A 92 -4.53 -9.58 -5.15
N ASP A 93 -4.30 -8.27 -5.12
CA ASP A 93 -4.57 -7.41 -3.98
C ASP A 93 -6.04 -7.04 -3.82
N LEU A 94 -6.88 -7.40 -4.79
CA LEU A 94 -8.34 -7.38 -4.60
C LEU A 94 -8.77 -8.24 -3.41
N LEU A 95 -7.96 -9.24 -3.05
CA LEU A 95 -8.15 -10.03 -1.85
C LEU A 95 -7.90 -9.22 -0.57
N LEU A 96 -6.97 -8.25 -0.56
CA LEU A 96 -6.75 -7.37 0.59
C LEU A 96 -7.99 -6.53 0.87
N ARG A 97 -8.61 -5.99 -0.18
CA ARG A 97 -9.87 -5.26 -0.07
C ARG A 97 -11.01 -6.14 0.47
N GLU A 98 -11.07 -7.40 0.05
CA GLU A 98 -12.08 -8.35 0.55
C GLU A 98 -11.82 -8.77 2.01
N VAL A 99 -10.56 -8.86 2.42
CA VAL A 99 -10.23 -9.09 3.84
C VAL A 99 -10.64 -7.86 4.66
N ASP A 100 -10.27 -6.66 4.22
CA ASP A 100 -10.63 -5.40 4.87
C ASP A 100 -12.15 -5.21 4.98
N SER A 101 -12.91 -5.55 3.93
CA SER A 101 -14.38 -5.44 3.97
C SER A 101 -15.02 -6.34 5.04
N ARG A 102 -14.38 -7.46 5.38
CA ARG A 102 -14.86 -8.41 6.40
C ARG A 102 -14.47 -8.01 7.82
N ILE A 103 -13.28 -7.46 8.01
CA ILE A 103 -12.76 -7.12 9.35
C ILE A 103 -12.92 -5.64 9.71
N GLY A 104 -13.19 -4.79 8.72
CA GLY A 104 -13.35 -3.35 8.87
C GLY A 104 -12.08 -2.62 9.30
N LEU A 105 -10.89 -3.13 8.95
CA LEU A 105 -9.62 -2.62 9.46
C LEU A 105 -9.41 -1.15 9.11
N MET A 106 -9.62 -0.75 7.86
CA MET A 106 -9.44 0.64 7.43
C MET A 106 -10.39 1.59 8.15
N GLN A 107 -11.62 1.16 8.45
CA GLN A 107 -12.56 1.98 9.21
C GLN A 107 -12.10 2.16 10.65
N ARG A 108 -11.78 1.05 11.35
CA ARG A 108 -11.27 1.07 12.72
C ARG A 108 -10.03 1.94 12.87
N LEU A 109 -9.08 1.81 11.95
CA LEU A 109 -7.87 2.63 11.94
C LEU A 109 -8.21 4.10 11.68
N THR A 110 -9.18 4.40 10.81
CA THR A 110 -9.59 5.79 10.53
C THR A 110 -10.18 6.47 11.76
N ASP A 111 -10.90 5.73 12.60
CA ASP A 111 -11.52 6.27 13.82
C ASP A 111 -10.46 6.70 14.86
N CYS A 112 -9.23 6.19 14.76
CA CYS A 112 -8.08 6.64 15.54
C CYS A 112 -7.49 7.98 15.05
N PHE A 113 -8.04 8.60 14.00
CA PHE A 113 -7.53 9.86 13.44
C PHE A 113 -8.50 11.02 13.58
N VAL A 114 -7.94 12.18 13.93
CA VAL A 114 -8.65 13.46 13.90
C VAL A 114 -8.22 14.26 12.67
N ASN A 115 -9.19 14.72 11.89
CA ASN A 115 -8.96 15.48 10.66
C ASN A 115 -9.31 16.97 10.84
N TYR A 116 -8.29 17.81 11.01
CA TYR A 116 -8.43 19.26 11.18
C TYR A 116 -8.44 20.03 9.84
N ARG A 117 -8.34 19.35 8.69
CA ARG A 117 -8.41 20.00 7.38
C ARG A 117 -9.79 20.62 7.17
N ASN A 118 -9.86 21.73 6.44
CA ASN A 118 -11.13 22.32 6.03
C ASN A 118 -11.93 21.29 5.20
N PRO A 119 -13.12 20.85 5.63
CA PRO A 119 -13.91 19.83 4.94
C PRO A 119 -14.18 20.15 3.48
N GLY A 120 -14.41 21.42 3.13
CA GLY A 120 -14.64 21.86 1.75
C GLY A 120 -13.41 21.80 0.84
N SER A 121 -12.23 21.50 1.38
CA SER A 121 -10.97 21.36 0.65
C SER A 121 -10.42 19.94 0.64
N VAL A 122 -11.18 18.95 1.13
CA VAL A 122 -10.76 17.54 1.23
C VAL A 122 -11.18 16.75 0.00
N GLU A 123 -10.22 16.39 -0.86
CA GLU A 123 -10.42 15.50 -2.01
C GLU A 123 -10.28 14.00 -1.62
N HIS A 124 -9.39 13.70 -0.67
CA HIS A 124 -9.14 12.35 -0.17
C HIS A 124 -9.43 12.29 1.32
N ARG A 125 -10.45 11.50 1.68
CA ARG A 125 -10.80 11.18 3.07
C ARG A 125 -9.63 10.44 3.74
N VAL A 126 -9.54 10.55 5.06
CA VAL A 126 -8.46 9.90 5.84
C VAL A 126 -8.44 8.40 5.58
N GLN A 127 -9.61 7.74 5.59
CA GLN A 127 -9.74 6.33 5.24
C GLN A 127 -9.12 5.96 3.89
N THR A 128 -9.35 6.78 2.84
CA THR A 128 -8.77 6.53 1.52
C THR A 128 -7.25 6.69 1.54
N LEU A 129 -6.74 7.68 2.28
CA LEU A 129 -5.30 7.90 2.40
C LEU A 129 -4.61 6.75 3.15
N LEU A 130 -5.22 6.29 4.26
CA LEU A 130 -4.75 5.14 5.03
C LEU A 130 -4.78 3.86 4.18
N ALA A 131 -5.90 3.58 3.53
CA ALA A 131 -6.03 2.41 2.66
C ALA A 131 -5.00 2.43 1.51
N GLN A 132 -4.84 3.57 0.83
CA GLN A 132 -3.84 3.73 -0.22
C GLN A 132 -2.44 3.42 0.30
N ARG A 133 -2.14 3.88 1.53
CA ARG A 133 -0.81 3.71 2.09
C ARG A 133 -0.55 2.28 2.56
N ILE A 134 -1.47 1.70 3.31
CA ILE A 134 -1.35 0.35 3.86
C ILE A 134 -1.32 -0.68 2.72
N TYR A 135 -2.18 -0.53 1.70
CA TYR A 135 -2.13 -1.40 0.52
C TYR A 135 -0.85 -1.19 -0.29
N GLY A 136 -0.36 0.05 -0.43
CA GLY A 136 0.94 0.32 -1.05
C GLY A 136 2.08 -0.43 -0.37
N VAL A 137 2.16 -0.38 0.96
CA VAL A 137 3.16 -1.14 1.73
C VAL A 137 2.99 -2.64 1.54
N ALA A 138 1.76 -3.17 1.59
CA ALA A 138 1.49 -4.59 1.36
C ALA A 138 1.92 -5.07 -0.04
N LEU A 139 1.84 -4.19 -1.03
CA LEU A 139 2.29 -4.41 -2.41
C LEU A 139 3.82 -4.30 -2.58
N GLY A 140 4.54 -3.81 -1.57
CA GLY A 140 5.96 -3.53 -1.62
C GLY A 140 6.32 -2.14 -2.16
N TYR A 141 5.34 -1.24 -2.28
CA TYR A 141 5.54 0.18 -2.60
C TYR A 141 5.72 0.99 -1.31
N GLU A 142 6.83 0.74 -0.64
CA GLU A 142 7.17 1.37 0.64
C GLU A 142 7.58 2.84 0.46
N ASP A 143 8.20 3.20 -0.67
CA ASP A 143 8.64 4.57 -0.89
C ASP A 143 7.48 5.47 -1.33
N LEU A 144 7.37 6.65 -0.73
CA LEU A 144 6.28 7.58 -1.05
C LEU A 144 6.33 8.11 -2.49
N ASN A 145 7.50 8.12 -3.14
CA ASN A 145 7.66 8.58 -4.52
C ASN A 145 6.97 7.65 -5.53
N ASP A 146 6.84 6.35 -5.24
CA ASP A 146 6.09 5.40 -6.08
C ASP A 146 4.63 5.86 -6.25
N HIS A 147 4.07 6.49 -5.21
CA HIS A 147 2.71 7.00 -5.25
C HIS A 147 2.48 8.16 -6.22
N ASP A 148 3.52 8.79 -6.77
CA ASP A 148 3.34 9.77 -7.85
C ASP A 148 3.01 9.11 -9.19
N VAL A 149 3.39 7.85 -9.38
CA VAL A 149 2.96 6.99 -10.48
C VAL A 149 1.65 6.29 -10.12
N LEU A 150 1.62 5.62 -8.96
CA LEU A 150 0.46 4.83 -8.52
C LEU A 150 -0.81 5.67 -8.36
N ARG A 151 -0.70 7.00 -8.20
CA ARG A 151 -1.89 7.85 -8.07
C ARG A 151 -2.83 7.82 -9.28
N SER A 152 -2.37 7.31 -10.41
CA SER A 152 -3.13 7.13 -11.66
C SER A 152 -3.62 5.69 -11.85
N ASP A 153 -3.31 4.80 -10.90
CA ASP A 153 -3.66 3.39 -10.98
C ASP A 153 -5.14 3.16 -10.62
N SER A 154 -5.90 2.63 -11.58
CA SER A 154 -7.34 2.38 -11.40
C SER A 154 -7.63 1.14 -10.57
N LEU A 155 -6.72 0.16 -10.53
CA LEU A 155 -6.85 -0.98 -9.64
C LEU A 155 -6.66 -0.52 -8.20
N LEU A 156 -5.58 0.22 -7.91
CA LEU A 156 -5.36 0.74 -6.56
C LEU A 156 -6.49 1.69 -6.14
N ALA A 157 -7.03 2.50 -7.06
CA ALA A 157 -8.23 3.29 -6.80
C ALA A 157 -9.44 2.41 -6.43
N THR A 158 -9.60 1.26 -7.12
CA THR A 158 -10.64 0.27 -6.81
C THR A 158 -10.43 -0.35 -5.43
N LEU A 159 -9.17 -0.67 -5.06
CA LEU A 159 -8.81 -1.24 -3.76
C LEU A 159 -9.20 -0.33 -2.59
N VAL A 160 -8.91 0.96 -2.71
CA VAL A 160 -9.19 1.94 -1.65
C VAL A 160 -10.64 2.44 -1.63
N GLY A 161 -11.51 1.86 -2.48
CA GLY A 161 -12.93 2.19 -2.51
C GLY A 161 -13.29 3.48 -3.25
N LYS A 162 -12.41 4.03 -4.10
CA LYS A 162 -12.70 5.26 -4.86
C LYS A 162 -13.71 4.98 -5.98
N ILE A 163 -14.90 5.60 -5.90
CA ILE A 163 -15.94 5.48 -6.93
C ILE A 163 -15.44 6.00 -8.28
N ASP A 164 -14.70 7.10 -8.30
CA ASP A 164 -14.10 7.63 -9.52
C ASP A 164 -12.70 7.03 -9.76
N VAL A 165 -12.66 5.79 -10.24
CA VAL A 165 -11.41 5.03 -10.45
C VAL A 165 -10.48 5.59 -11.52
N THR A 166 -10.95 6.54 -12.34
CA THR A 166 -10.12 7.22 -13.34
C THR A 166 -9.72 8.63 -12.93
N GLY A 167 -10.28 9.15 -11.82
CA GLY A 167 -10.01 10.49 -11.33
C GLY A 167 -10.49 11.60 -12.24
N GLN A 168 -11.43 11.36 -13.17
CA GLN A 168 -11.91 12.37 -14.11
C GLN A 168 -12.88 13.38 -13.49
N LYS A 169 -13.45 13.05 -12.33
CA LYS A 169 -14.42 13.85 -11.58
C LYS A 169 -13.78 14.63 -10.43
N SER A 170 -12.46 14.66 -10.33
CA SER A 170 -11.74 15.50 -9.36
C SER A 170 -12.18 16.97 -9.49
N ILE A 171 -12.34 17.65 -8.35
CA ILE A 171 -12.82 19.05 -8.31
C ILE A 171 -11.84 19.98 -9.01
N ARG A 172 -10.54 19.72 -8.88
CA ARG A 172 -9.47 20.52 -9.47
C ARG A 172 -9.02 19.92 -10.79
N ASP A 173 -8.90 20.77 -11.81
CA ASP A 173 -8.47 20.33 -13.15
C ASP A 173 -7.10 19.64 -13.16
N ARG A 174 -6.14 20.12 -12.38
CA ARG A 174 -4.81 19.51 -12.27
C ARG A 174 -4.79 18.11 -11.64
N ASP A 175 -5.85 17.78 -10.89
CA ASP A 175 -5.99 16.50 -10.19
C ASP A 175 -6.84 15.52 -11.03
N LYS A 176 -7.30 15.94 -12.22
CA LYS A 176 -8.00 15.06 -13.15
C LYS A 176 -7.05 14.00 -13.70
N GLY A 177 -7.54 12.76 -13.79
CA GLY A 177 -6.72 11.61 -14.19
C GLY A 177 -5.96 10.94 -13.02
N HIS A 178 -6.05 11.50 -11.82
CA HIS A 178 -5.36 11.01 -10.64
C HIS A 178 -6.37 10.72 -9.51
N PRO A 179 -7.01 9.54 -9.50
CA PRO A 179 -8.02 9.17 -8.49
C PRO A 179 -7.51 9.14 -7.04
N LEU A 180 -6.20 9.05 -6.86
CA LEU A 180 -5.51 8.77 -5.61
C LEU A 180 -4.58 9.93 -5.23
N ALA A 181 -4.12 9.92 -3.97
CA ALA A 181 -3.26 10.98 -3.45
C ALA A 181 -1.82 10.86 -3.96
N SER A 182 -1.15 11.99 -4.15
CA SER A 182 0.28 12.06 -4.47
C SER A 182 1.17 11.82 -3.23
N SER A 183 2.46 11.63 -3.49
CA SER A 183 3.51 11.50 -2.45
C SER A 183 3.41 12.59 -1.39
N SER A 184 3.26 13.85 -1.80
CA SER A 184 3.17 15.01 -0.89
C SER A 184 1.93 15.03 0.01
N THR A 185 0.82 14.43 -0.43
CA THR A 185 -0.41 14.35 0.37
C THR A 185 -0.31 13.21 1.37
N LEU A 186 0.29 12.08 0.98
CA LEU A 186 0.57 10.96 1.89
C LEU A 186 1.65 11.32 2.92
N ASN A 187 2.67 12.08 2.52
CA ASN A 187 3.69 12.58 3.45
C ASN A 187 3.06 13.43 4.57
N ARG A 188 2.06 14.27 4.25
CA ARG A 188 1.30 15.03 5.24
C ARG A 188 0.46 14.17 6.19
N LEU A 189 0.10 12.95 5.79
CA LEU A 189 -0.54 11.96 6.65
C LEU A 189 0.50 11.34 7.61
N GLU A 190 1.66 10.93 7.10
CA GLU A 190 2.70 10.21 7.87
C GLU A 190 3.51 11.10 8.83
N LEU A 191 3.69 12.38 8.49
CA LEU A 191 4.39 13.33 9.36
C LEU A 191 3.44 13.97 10.37
N ASN A 192 2.50 13.19 10.90
CA ASN A 192 1.54 13.64 11.90
C ASN A 192 2.23 14.09 13.20
N GLU A 193 1.84 15.25 13.71
CA GLU A 193 2.25 15.79 15.01
C GLU A 193 0.99 16.08 15.81
N PRO A 194 0.51 15.14 16.67
CA PRO A 194 -0.80 15.23 17.30
C PRO A 194 -1.03 16.57 18.04
N ASP A 195 -0.03 17.02 18.78
CA ASP A 195 -0.07 18.26 19.57
C ASP A 195 -0.21 19.53 18.70
N ASN A 196 0.28 19.49 17.46
CA ASN A 196 0.34 20.63 16.56
C ASN A 196 -0.65 20.55 15.40
N ALA A 197 -1.35 19.43 15.22
CA ALA A 197 -2.12 19.18 13.99
C ALA A 197 -3.27 20.19 13.78
N ALA A 198 -3.88 20.69 14.87
CA ALA A 198 -4.94 21.68 14.79
C ALA A 198 -4.46 23.03 14.22
N THR A 199 -3.25 23.45 14.57
CA THR A 199 -2.63 24.74 14.21
C THR A 199 -1.65 24.64 13.05
N SER A 200 -1.21 23.43 12.68
CA SER A 200 -0.28 23.20 11.58
C SER A 200 -0.80 23.73 10.26
N ARG A 201 0.08 24.36 9.47
CA ARG A 201 -0.26 24.82 8.12
C ARG A 201 -0.51 23.64 7.15
N TYR A 202 0.22 22.54 7.32
CA TYR A 202 0.27 21.46 6.32
C TYR A 202 -0.12 20.08 6.86
N LYS A 203 0.25 19.76 8.11
CA LYS A 203 0.10 18.43 8.74
C LYS A 203 -1.12 18.43 9.65
N ARG A 204 -2.31 18.54 9.05
CA ARG A 204 -3.58 18.74 9.77
C ARG A 204 -4.37 17.46 10.05
N ILE A 205 -3.70 16.32 10.01
CA ILE A 205 -4.28 15.01 10.36
C ILE A 205 -3.46 14.49 11.54
N ALA A 206 -4.12 14.17 12.65
CA ALA A 206 -3.48 13.62 13.84
C ALA A 206 -3.94 12.18 14.04
N ALA A 207 -3.01 11.27 14.25
CA ALA A 207 -3.31 9.97 14.83
C ALA A 207 -3.31 10.08 16.36
N ASP A 208 -4.20 9.36 17.03
CA ASP A 208 -4.07 9.03 18.45
C ASP A 208 -3.29 7.72 18.58
N PRO A 209 -2.03 7.74 19.06
CA PRO A 209 -1.22 6.53 19.18
C PRO A 209 -1.82 5.50 20.13
N ARG A 210 -2.49 5.93 21.21
CA ARG A 210 -3.10 5.00 22.17
C ARG A 210 -4.29 4.30 21.54
N ALA A 211 -5.15 5.06 20.85
CA ALA A 211 -6.29 4.48 20.15
C ALA A 211 -5.85 3.51 19.05
N LEU A 212 -4.72 3.77 18.36
CA LEU A 212 -4.14 2.83 17.40
C LEU A 212 -3.70 1.52 18.07
N ASP A 213 -2.95 1.62 19.17
CA ASP A 213 -2.48 0.44 19.91
C ASP A 213 -3.66 -0.38 20.44
N GLU A 214 -4.65 0.27 21.04
CA GLU A 214 -5.88 -0.37 21.53
C GLU A 214 -6.66 -1.04 20.40
N SER A 215 -6.84 -0.37 19.26
CA SER A 215 -7.55 -0.91 18.09
C SER A 215 -6.90 -2.19 17.55
N LEU A 216 -5.56 -2.27 17.54
CA LEU A 216 -4.83 -3.47 17.14
C LEU A 216 -4.96 -4.61 18.16
N VAL A 217 -4.96 -4.30 19.45
CA VAL A 217 -5.18 -5.28 20.53
C VAL A 217 -6.60 -5.83 20.48
N ASP A 218 -7.60 -4.97 20.32
CA ASP A 218 -9.01 -5.34 20.22
C ASP A 218 -9.23 -6.25 19.01
N LEU A 219 -8.70 -5.86 17.84
CA LEU A 219 -8.75 -6.69 16.64
C LEU A 219 -8.09 -8.05 16.88
N PHE A 220 -6.93 -8.08 17.54
CA PHE A 220 -6.25 -9.32 17.87
C PHE A 220 -7.12 -10.22 18.75
N ILE A 221 -7.76 -9.69 19.79
CA ILE A 221 -8.61 -10.46 20.71
C ILE A 221 -9.85 -10.99 19.97
N GLU A 222 -10.51 -10.15 19.15
CA GLU A 222 -11.70 -10.50 18.37
C GLU A 222 -11.46 -11.67 17.38
N LEU A 223 -10.23 -11.82 16.87
CA LEU A 223 -9.88 -12.90 15.96
C LEU A 223 -9.86 -14.29 16.63
N TYR A 224 -9.88 -14.37 17.96
CA TYR A 224 -9.93 -15.64 18.69
C TYR A 224 -11.34 -16.01 19.14
N LYS A 225 -11.73 -17.28 18.92
CA LYS A 225 -12.99 -17.84 19.45
C LYS A 225 -13.11 -17.77 20.97
N LYS A 226 -11.98 -17.76 21.68
CA LYS A 226 -11.89 -17.57 23.14
C LYS A 226 -10.72 -16.60 23.39
N PRO A 227 -10.91 -15.51 24.16
CA PRO A 227 -9.86 -14.55 24.42
C PRO A 227 -8.59 -15.22 24.95
N PRO A 228 -7.41 -14.87 24.41
CA PRO A 228 -6.15 -15.42 24.89
C PRO A 228 -5.87 -14.98 26.33
N ARG A 229 -5.15 -15.82 27.08
CA ARG A 229 -4.80 -15.51 28.48
C ARG A 229 -3.89 -14.29 28.54
N GLU A 230 -4.26 -13.30 29.36
CA GLU A 230 -3.42 -12.13 29.64
C GLU A 230 -2.07 -12.59 30.19
N ARG A 231 -0.99 -12.14 29.53
CA ARG A 231 0.38 -12.31 30.01
C ARG A 231 0.93 -10.96 30.39
N ARG A 232 0.99 -10.67 31.70
CA ARG A 232 1.79 -9.54 32.18
C ARG A 232 3.26 -9.87 31.98
N LEU A 233 3.92 -9.08 31.13
CA LEU A 233 5.38 -9.07 31.08
C LEU A 233 5.88 -8.61 32.45
N ARG A 234 6.77 -9.40 33.06
CA ARG A 234 7.43 -8.99 34.31
C ARG A 234 8.33 -7.81 33.94
N SER A 235 8.15 -6.68 34.62
CA SER A 235 9.05 -5.53 34.50
C SER A 235 10.48 -6.00 34.79
N ALA A 236 11.37 -5.79 33.82
CA ALA A 236 12.80 -6.03 33.95
C ALA A 236 13.46 -4.96 34.83
#